data_AF-A0A4S8LHY5-F1
#
_entry.id   AF-A0A4S8LHY5-F1
#
_cell.length_a   1.000
_cell.length_b   1.000
_cell.length_c   1.000
_cell.angle_alpha   90.00
_cell.angle_beta   90.00
_cell.angle_gamma   90.00
#
_symmetry.space_group_name_H-M   'P 1'
#
loop_
_entity.id
_entity.type
_entity.pdbx_description
1 polymer ?
#
loop_
_entity_poly.entity_id
_entity_poly.type
_entity_poly.pdbx_seq_one_letter_code
_entity_poly.pdbx_strand_id
1 'polypeptide(L)'
;MHVLDNRINSFYKPKRKPGSKSQAFKWPHPEYFTANPETLAEAGFYYDPSPEDVDNVTCYMCGKELSEWAEEDDPFDIHFKKCGKKCSWASVRCGLRSDMNHKEKFVFTDKSRLPTSKTMEKARLETFTFQDVWTHDSVRNHAASSKNMARAGFVYNPLEVGDDSTTCLYCGIALSGWQDDDDPT
;
A
#
# COMPACT_ATOMS: atom_id res chain seq x y z
N MET A 1 -7.84 7.78 0.66
CA MET A 1 -6.38 7.56 0.80
C MET A 1 -5.90 6.22 0.23
N HIS A 2 -6.76 5.40 -0.40
CA HIS A 2 -6.32 4.13 -1.01
C HIS A 2 -5.54 4.31 -2.33
N VAL A 3 -5.69 5.47 -2.99
CA VAL A 3 -4.92 5.90 -4.17
C VAL A 3 -3.52 6.39 -3.78
N LEU A 4 -2.48 5.92 -4.48
CA LEU A 4 -1.07 6.23 -4.17
C LEU A 4 -0.77 7.73 -4.23
N ASP A 5 -1.18 8.41 -5.30
CA ASP A 5 -0.93 9.85 -5.45
C ASP A 5 -1.57 10.67 -4.33
N ASN A 6 -2.74 10.26 -3.84
CA ASN A 6 -3.37 10.91 -2.70
C ASN A 6 -2.55 10.74 -1.42
N ARG A 7 -1.90 9.59 -1.22
CA ARG A 7 -0.99 9.36 -0.10
C ARG A 7 0.26 10.23 -0.20
N ILE A 8 0.92 10.25 -1.36
CA ILE A 8 2.09 11.10 -1.61
C ILE A 8 1.75 12.58 -1.40
N ASN A 9 0.66 13.05 -2.02
CA ASN A 9 0.20 14.43 -1.92
C ASN A 9 -0.17 14.87 -0.50
N SER A 10 -0.43 13.94 0.42
CA SER A 10 -0.73 14.27 1.82
C SER A 10 0.46 14.90 2.55
N PHE A 11 1.70 14.62 2.12
CA PHE A 11 2.92 15.14 2.73
C PHE A 11 3.24 16.59 2.30
N TYR A 12 2.82 16.98 1.09
CA TYR A 12 3.11 18.30 0.53
C TYR A 12 1.99 19.33 0.73
N LYS A 13 0.76 18.87 0.98
CA LYS A 13 -0.38 19.74 1.27
C LYS A 13 -0.33 20.21 2.73
N PRO A 14 -0.25 21.53 3.00
CA PRO A 14 -0.21 22.01 4.37
C PRO A 14 -1.50 21.64 5.12
N LYS A 15 -1.39 20.90 6.22
CA LYS A 15 -2.56 20.56 7.05
C LYS A 15 -2.76 21.62 8.13
N ARG A 16 -4.01 22.04 8.34
CA ARG A 16 -4.42 23.01 9.37
C ARG A 16 -5.57 22.42 10.19
N LYS A 17 -5.59 22.67 11.50
CA LYS A 17 -6.79 22.44 12.30
C LYS A 17 -7.93 23.35 11.80
N PRO A 18 -9.15 22.84 11.58
CA PRO A 18 -10.30 23.66 11.23
C PRO A 18 -10.48 24.81 12.24
N GLY A 19 -10.55 26.06 11.77
CA GLY A 19 -10.70 27.23 12.62
C GLY A 19 -9.42 27.78 13.28
N SER A 20 -8.25 27.14 13.06
CA SER A 20 -6.97 27.61 13.62
C SER A 20 -6.21 28.54 12.67
N LYS A 21 -5.69 29.66 13.19
CA LYS A 21 -4.69 30.51 12.53
C LYS A 21 -3.24 29.99 12.72
N SER A 22 -3.06 28.83 13.36
CA SER A 22 -1.74 28.25 13.65
C SER A 22 -0.96 27.88 12.39
N GLN A 23 0.35 27.71 12.56
CA GLN A 23 1.26 27.21 11.54
C GLN A 23 0.75 25.88 10.98
N ALA A 24 0.81 25.74 9.65
CA ALA A 24 0.41 24.51 8.99
C ALA A 24 1.48 23.44 9.21
N PHE A 25 1.06 22.20 9.43
CA PHE A 25 1.96 21.06 9.54
C PHE A 25 2.57 20.75 8.17
N LYS A 26 3.85 20.39 8.19
CA LYS A 26 4.64 19.92 7.06
C LYS A 26 5.45 18.74 7.54
N TRP A 27 5.73 17.79 6.65
CA TRP A 27 6.64 16.69 6.94
C TRP A 27 7.97 17.25 7.49
N PRO A 28 8.39 16.88 8.71
CA PRO A 28 9.49 17.56 9.39
C PRO A 28 10.86 16.97 9.06
N HIS A 29 10.91 15.78 8.45
CA HIS A 29 12.16 15.03 8.29
C HIS A 29 12.84 15.32 6.94
N PRO A 30 14.19 15.29 6.89
CA PRO A 30 14.95 15.46 5.65
C PRO A 30 14.68 14.37 4.61
N GLU A 31 14.91 14.69 3.34
CA GLU A 31 14.73 13.74 2.22
C GLU A 31 15.68 12.53 2.27
N TYR A 32 16.82 12.64 2.97
CA TYR A 32 17.78 11.54 3.09
C TYR A 32 17.36 10.45 4.09
N PHE A 33 16.31 10.69 4.89
CA PHE A 33 15.76 9.65 5.76
C PHE A 33 15.18 8.52 4.92
N THR A 34 15.30 7.29 5.41
CA THR A 34 14.66 6.15 4.76
C THR A 34 13.14 6.30 4.79
N ALA A 35 12.60 6.86 5.88
CA ALA A 35 11.20 7.29 6.02
C ALA A 35 10.99 8.68 5.39
N ASN A 36 10.69 8.70 4.10
CA ASN A 36 10.36 9.89 3.33
C ASN A 36 8.96 9.75 2.71
N PRO A 37 8.36 10.83 2.16
CA PRO A 37 7.00 10.80 1.62
C PRO A 37 6.74 9.65 0.66
N GLU A 38 7.67 9.35 -0.23
CA GLU A 38 7.57 8.30 -1.24
C GLU A 38 7.58 6.90 -0.61
N THR A 39 8.55 6.61 0.27
CA THR A 39 8.65 5.30 0.93
C THR A 39 7.50 5.05 1.90
N LEU A 40 7.05 6.08 2.63
CA LEU A 40 5.90 6.02 3.52
C LEU A 40 4.61 5.77 2.72
N ALA A 41 4.39 6.52 1.64
CA ALA A 41 3.22 6.34 0.78
C ALA A 41 3.17 4.95 0.16
N GLU A 42 4.31 4.44 -0.30
CA GLU A 42 4.43 3.12 -0.90
C GLU A 42 4.25 1.99 0.14
N ALA A 43 4.70 2.19 1.38
CA ALA A 43 4.41 1.31 2.51
C ALA A 43 2.93 1.36 2.96
N GLY A 44 2.12 2.23 2.35
CA GLY A 44 0.68 2.34 2.56
C GLY A 44 0.27 3.42 3.55
N PHE A 45 1.16 4.35 3.90
CA PHE A 45 0.89 5.42 4.85
C PHE A 45 0.52 6.73 4.16
N TYR A 46 -0.25 7.57 4.84
CA TYR A 46 -0.42 8.97 4.47
C TYR A 46 -0.13 9.85 5.69
N TYR A 47 0.31 11.09 5.44
CA TYR A 47 0.62 12.05 6.47
C TYR A 47 -0.66 12.49 7.22
N ASP A 48 -0.65 12.29 8.53
CA ASP A 48 -1.80 12.58 9.40
C ASP A 48 -1.36 13.19 10.74
N PRO A 49 -0.73 14.38 10.70
CA PRO A 49 -0.10 14.96 11.88
C PRO A 49 -1.11 15.45 12.91
N SER A 50 -0.70 15.41 14.17
CA SER A 50 -1.33 16.12 15.28
C SER A 50 -0.34 17.11 15.92
N PRO A 51 -0.79 18.06 16.76
CA PRO A 51 0.13 18.86 17.56
C PRO A 51 1.06 18.05 18.46
N GLU A 52 0.59 16.88 18.92
CA GLU A 52 1.30 15.97 19.80
C GLU A 52 2.28 15.07 19.02
N ASP A 53 1.93 14.73 17.78
CA ASP A 53 2.68 13.84 16.88
C ASP A 53 2.83 14.48 15.49
N VAL A 54 3.82 15.37 15.37
CA VAL A 54 4.01 16.22 14.18
C VAL A 54 4.46 15.46 12.92
N ASP A 55 4.98 14.25 13.08
CA ASP A 55 5.42 13.35 12.02
C ASP A 55 4.55 12.08 11.92
N ASN A 56 3.34 12.09 12.51
CA ASN A 56 2.45 10.95 12.43
C ASN A 56 2.01 10.63 11.00
N VAL A 57 1.97 9.34 10.71
CA VAL A 57 1.39 8.78 9.49
C VAL A 57 0.41 7.65 9.81
N THR A 58 -0.60 7.48 8.96
CA THR A 58 -1.67 6.49 9.16
C THR A 58 -1.78 5.57 7.95
N CYS A 59 -1.84 4.25 8.17
CA CYS A 59 -2.02 3.29 7.08
C CYS A 59 -3.44 3.38 6.51
N TYR A 60 -3.58 3.53 5.19
CA TYR A 60 -4.90 3.65 4.54
C TYR A 60 -5.77 2.40 4.74
N MET A 61 -5.15 1.23 4.91
CA MET A 61 -5.85 -0.06 4.94
C MET A 61 -6.13 -0.54 6.37
N CYS A 62 -5.12 -0.55 7.24
CA CYS A 62 -5.30 -1.06 8.61
C CYS A 62 -5.49 0.03 9.67
N GLY A 63 -5.38 1.31 9.30
CA GLY A 63 -5.51 2.43 10.23
C GLY A 63 -4.38 2.53 11.26
N LYS A 64 -3.27 1.79 11.09
CA LYS A 64 -2.14 1.87 12.01
C LYS A 64 -1.49 3.25 11.93
N GLU A 65 -1.45 3.93 13.07
CA GLU A 65 -0.68 5.16 13.29
C GLU A 65 0.75 4.85 13.73
N LEU A 66 1.71 5.62 13.19
CA LEU A 66 3.14 5.58 13.47
C LEU A 66 3.73 7.00 13.42
N SER A 67 4.41 7.39 14.49
CA SER A 67 5.14 8.65 14.66
C SER A 67 6.55 8.37 15.20
N GLU A 68 7.30 9.43 15.48
CA GLU A 68 8.66 9.38 16.06
C GLU A 68 9.68 8.70 15.14
N TRP A 69 9.66 9.05 13.85
CA TRP A 69 10.52 8.45 12.83
C TRP A 69 11.98 8.88 12.99
N ALA A 70 12.89 7.90 13.00
CA ALA A 70 14.34 8.09 13.00
C ALA A 70 14.94 7.98 11.57
N GLU A 71 16.21 8.35 11.43
CA GLU A 71 16.93 8.38 10.14
C GLU A 71 17.00 7.00 9.48
N GLU A 72 17.22 5.98 10.31
CA GLU A 72 17.40 4.58 9.94
C GLU A 72 16.09 3.78 9.84
N ASP A 73 14.95 4.37 10.20
CA ASP A 73 13.68 3.67 10.21
C ASP A 73 13.18 3.38 8.79
N ASP A 74 13.00 2.09 8.47
CA ASP A 74 12.40 1.65 7.23
C ASP A 74 10.87 1.47 7.39
N PRO A 75 10.04 2.26 6.68
CA PRO A 75 8.58 2.16 6.79
C PRO A 75 8.01 0.78 6.48
N PHE A 76 8.60 0.06 5.52
CA PHE A 76 8.15 -1.27 5.12
C PHE A 76 8.43 -2.28 6.23
N ASP A 77 9.65 -2.28 6.76
CA ASP A 77 10.04 -3.22 7.82
C ASP A 77 9.21 -2.97 9.10
N ILE A 78 9.02 -1.71 9.48
CA ILE A 78 8.24 -1.34 10.65
C ILE A 78 6.77 -1.75 10.47
N HIS A 79 6.17 -1.46 9.32
CA HIS A 79 4.77 -1.80 9.05
C HIS A 79 4.57 -3.31 9.00
N PHE A 80 5.46 -4.06 8.36
CA PHE A 80 5.37 -5.51 8.32
C PHE A 80 5.57 -6.13 9.71
N LYS A 81 6.57 -5.70 10.47
CA LYS A 81 6.82 -6.19 11.83
C LYS A 81 5.66 -5.92 12.78
N LYS A 82 5.08 -4.71 12.73
CA LYS A 82 3.98 -4.32 13.63
C LYS A 82 2.62 -4.86 13.18
N CYS A 83 2.38 -5.01 11.88
CA CYS A 83 1.03 -5.23 11.33
C CYS A 83 0.92 -6.32 10.26
N GLY A 84 1.99 -7.03 9.86
CA GLY A 84 1.98 -7.99 8.75
C GLY A 84 0.95 -9.13 8.87
N LYS A 85 0.50 -9.46 10.09
CA LYS A 85 -0.57 -10.45 10.33
C LYS A 85 -1.99 -9.88 10.30
N LYS A 86 -2.14 -8.55 10.35
CA LYS A 86 -3.41 -7.84 10.49
C LYS A 86 -3.72 -6.87 9.34
N CYS A 87 -2.71 -6.51 8.56
CA CYS A 87 -2.80 -5.59 7.43
C CYS A 87 -2.40 -6.33 6.15
N SER A 88 -3.35 -6.48 5.22
CA SER A 88 -3.08 -7.17 3.96
C SER A 88 -2.09 -6.42 3.09
N TRP A 89 -2.12 -5.07 3.06
CA TRP A 89 -1.09 -4.26 2.39
C TRP A 89 0.30 -4.48 3.00
N ALA A 90 0.42 -4.49 4.33
CA ALA A 90 1.69 -4.79 4.99
C ALA A 90 2.19 -6.19 4.61
N SER A 91 1.29 -7.17 4.57
CA SER A 91 1.63 -8.54 4.17
C SER A 91 2.10 -8.62 2.73
N VAL A 92 1.36 -8.08 1.76
CA VAL A 92 1.67 -8.25 0.33
C VAL A 92 2.76 -7.31 -0.16
N ARG A 93 2.89 -6.10 0.37
CA ARG A 93 3.85 -5.09 -0.10
C ARG A 93 5.08 -4.99 0.77
N CYS A 94 4.87 -4.80 2.07
CA CYS A 94 5.97 -4.56 3.00
C CYS A 94 6.75 -5.85 3.30
N GLY A 95 6.04 -6.96 3.49
CA GLY A 95 6.64 -8.27 3.73
C GLY A 95 7.53 -8.78 2.58
N LEU A 96 7.38 -8.26 1.36
CA LEU A 96 8.23 -8.64 0.24
C LEU A 96 9.71 -8.31 0.49
N ARG A 97 10.02 -7.25 1.23
CA ARG A 97 11.40 -6.93 1.60
C ARG A 97 12.03 -8.06 2.41
N SER A 98 11.27 -8.67 3.32
CA SER A 98 11.71 -9.83 4.10
C SER A 98 11.80 -11.13 3.29
N ASP A 99 11.13 -11.20 2.14
CA ASP A 99 11.15 -12.36 1.25
C ASP A 99 12.27 -12.27 0.18
N MET A 100 13.09 -11.21 0.18
CA MET A 100 14.21 -11.03 -0.75
C MET A 100 15.56 -11.24 -0.06
N ASN A 101 16.50 -11.84 -0.79
CA ASN A 101 17.89 -11.93 -0.34
C ASN A 101 18.73 -10.72 -0.80
N HIS A 102 19.99 -10.67 -0.39
CA HIS A 102 20.96 -9.61 -0.78
C HIS A 102 21.25 -9.50 -2.28
N LYS A 103 20.76 -10.43 -3.11
CA LYS A 103 20.86 -10.40 -4.58
C LYS A 103 19.51 -10.09 -5.23
N GLU A 104 18.56 -9.55 -4.47
CA GLU A 104 17.22 -9.17 -4.92
C GLU A 104 16.43 -10.35 -5.52
N LYS A 105 16.74 -11.57 -5.09
CA LYS A 105 15.98 -12.77 -5.48
C LYS A 105 15.02 -13.12 -4.38
N PHE A 106 13.76 -13.40 -4.76
CA PHE A 106 12.77 -13.92 -3.84
C PHE A 106 13.16 -15.31 -3.33
N VAL A 107 13.20 -15.45 -2.01
CA VAL A 107 13.48 -16.69 -1.28
C VAL A 107 12.47 -16.82 -0.16
N PHE A 108 11.43 -17.62 -0.39
CA PHE A 108 10.35 -17.85 0.57
C PHE A 108 10.72 -19.00 1.52
N THR A 109 11.19 -18.66 2.72
CA THR A 109 11.47 -19.66 3.78
C THR A 109 10.19 -20.11 4.48
N ASP A 110 9.22 -19.20 4.63
CA ASP A 110 7.88 -19.51 5.09
C ASP A 110 6.96 -19.84 3.90
N LYS A 111 6.41 -21.06 3.89
CA LYS A 111 5.47 -21.51 2.84
C LYS A 111 4.19 -20.67 2.79
N SER A 112 3.81 -20.03 3.91
CA SER A 112 2.66 -19.12 3.94
C SER A 112 2.89 -17.85 3.12
N ARG A 113 4.16 -17.48 2.86
CA ARG A 113 4.58 -16.31 2.08
C ARG A 113 4.71 -16.58 0.58
N LEU A 114 4.63 -17.84 0.15
CA LEU A 114 4.69 -18.19 -1.27
C LEU A 114 3.62 -17.40 -2.06
N PRO A 115 3.94 -16.86 -3.26
CA PRO A 115 2.97 -16.10 -4.05
C PRO A 115 1.68 -16.87 -4.35
N THR A 116 1.79 -18.19 -4.51
CA THR A 116 0.69 -19.13 -4.78
C THR A 116 -0.01 -19.62 -3.51
N SER A 117 0.43 -19.21 -2.31
CA SER A 117 -0.21 -19.61 -1.06
C SER A 117 -1.60 -18.98 -0.95
N LYS A 118 -2.51 -19.67 -0.26
CA LYS A 118 -3.85 -19.12 0.01
C LYS A 118 -3.82 -17.90 0.91
N THR A 119 -2.83 -17.78 1.78
CA THR A 119 -2.62 -16.59 2.61
C THR A 119 -2.30 -15.37 1.75
N MET A 120 -1.39 -15.50 0.79
CA MET A 120 -1.00 -14.39 -0.07
C MET A 120 -2.07 -14.06 -1.11
N GLU A 121 -2.73 -15.07 -1.69
CA GLU A 121 -3.89 -14.88 -2.59
C GLU A 121 -5.01 -14.11 -1.88
N LYS A 122 -5.35 -14.49 -0.64
CA LYS A 122 -6.33 -13.77 0.17
C LYS A 122 -5.91 -12.34 0.47
N ALA A 123 -4.66 -12.11 0.85
CA ALA A 123 -4.17 -10.77 1.15
C ALA A 123 -4.18 -9.87 -0.10
N ARG A 124 -3.90 -10.41 -1.29
CA ARG A 124 -4.07 -9.68 -2.56
C ARG A 124 -5.54 -9.38 -2.84
N LEU A 125 -6.44 -10.35 -2.67
CA LEU A 125 -7.88 -10.16 -2.85
C LEU A 125 -8.42 -9.01 -1.99
N GLU A 126 -7.97 -8.92 -0.74
CA GLU A 126 -8.38 -7.85 0.17
C GLU A 126 -7.97 -6.44 -0.32
N THR A 127 -6.98 -6.32 -1.21
CA THR A 127 -6.66 -5.02 -1.84
C THR A 127 -7.74 -4.55 -2.82
N PHE A 128 -8.42 -5.48 -3.50
CA PHE A 128 -9.50 -5.18 -4.43
C PHE A 128 -10.84 -4.94 -3.72
N THR A 129 -11.10 -5.69 -2.65
CA THR A 129 -12.39 -5.63 -1.93
C THR A 129 -12.39 -4.58 -0.81
N PHE A 130 -11.27 -3.91 -0.55
CA PHE A 130 -11.22 -2.86 0.46
C PHE A 130 -12.10 -1.67 0.06
N GLN A 131 -13.16 -1.41 0.84
CA GLN A 131 -14.14 -0.34 0.58
C GLN A 131 -14.91 -0.50 -0.76
N ASP A 132 -15.03 -1.73 -1.27
CA ASP A 132 -15.81 -2.06 -2.49
C ASP A 132 -15.43 -1.19 -3.72
N VAL A 133 -14.12 -0.91 -3.86
CA VAL A 133 -13.57 0.01 -4.86
C VAL A 133 -13.35 -0.61 -6.24
N TRP A 134 -13.21 -1.93 -6.34
CA TRP A 134 -13.00 -2.61 -7.63
C TRP A 134 -14.31 -2.71 -8.41
N THR A 135 -14.44 -1.92 -9.47
CA THR A 135 -15.69 -1.77 -10.23
C THR A 135 -16.13 -3.03 -10.97
N HIS A 136 -15.16 -3.85 -11.40
CA HIS A 136 -15.43 -4.98 -12.30
C HIS A 136 -16.15 -6.15 -11.62
N ASP A 137 -16.14 -6.22 -10.29
CA ASP A 137 -16.92 -7.21 -9.53
C ASP A 137 -18.44 -7.02 -9.67
N SER A 138 -18.88 -5.81 -10.03
CA SER A 138 -20.29 -5.51 -10.29
C SER A 138 -20.73 -5.90 -11.71
N VAL A 139 -19.79 -6.18 -12.60
CA VAL A 139 -20.06 -6.51 -14.01
C VAL A 139 -20.18 -8.03 -14.16
N ARG A 140 -21.33 -8.48 -14.66
CA ARG A 140 -21.60 -9.90 -14.83
C ARG A 140 -20.63 -10.51 -15.84
N ASN A 141 -19.97 -11.61 -15.43
CA ASN A 141 -19.03 -12.38 -16.23
C ASN A 141 -17.76 -11.63 -16.67
N HIS A 142 -17.39 -10.52 -16.01
CA HIS A 142 -16.12 -9.86 -16.28
C HIS A 142 -14.94 -10.76 -15.89
N ALA A 143 -14.04 -11.05 -16.83
CA ALA A 143 -12.91 -11.95 -16.62
C ALA A 143 -11.91 -11.39 -15.58
N ALA A 144 -11.65 -10.09 -15.60
CA ALA A 144 -10.88 -9.36 -14.58
C ALA A 144 -11.62 -9.13 -13.23
N SER A 145 -12.33 -10.14 -12.71
CA SER A 145 -12.87 -10.10 -11.35
C SER A 145 -11.76 -10.00 -10.29
N SER A 146 -12.05 -9.42 -9.13
CA SER A 146 -11.08 -9.28 -8.02
C SER A 146 -10.42 -10.60 -7.63
N LYS A 147 -11.18 -11.71 -7.69
CA LYS A 147 -10.69 -13.07 -7.44
C LYS A 147 -9.68 -13.53 -8.50
N ASN A 148 -9.97 -13.29 -9.77
CA ASN A 148 -9.07 -13.68 -10.86
C ASN A 148 -7.80 -12.82 -10.83
N MET A 149 -7.93 -11.51 -10.61
CA MET A 149 -6.80 -10.60 -10.44
C MET A 149 -5.88 -11.02 -9.28
N ALA A 150 -6.45 -11.30 -8.10
CA ALA A 150 -5.68 -11.74 -6.95
C ALA A 150 -5.02 -13.11 -7.16
N ARG A 151 -5.71 -14.03 -7.86
CA ARG A 151 -5.17 -15.35 -8.20
C ARG A 151 -4.00 -15.26 -9.18
N ALA A 152 -4.09 -14.37 -10.16
CA ALA A 152 -3.04 -14.07 -11.13
C ALA A 152 -1.78 -13.42 -10.52
N GLY A 153 -1.88 -12.90 -9.29
CA GLY A 153 -0.75 -12.31 -8.58
C GLY A 153 -0.78 -10.78 -8.52
N PHE A 154 -1.84 -10.16 -9.02
CA PHE A 154 -2.02 -8.71 -8.94
C PHE A 154 -2.53 -8.26 -7.58
N VAL A 155 -2.15 -7.04 -7.20
CA VAL A 155 -2.83 -6.22 -6.19
C VAL A 155 -3.53 -5.06 -6.89
N TYR A 156 -4.59 -4.55 -6.29
CA TYR A 156 -5.16 -3.26 -6.66
C TYR A 156 -4.30 -2.16 -6.06
N ASN A 157 -3.76 -1.28 -6.91
CA ASN A 157 -2.92 -0.16 -6.51
C ASN A 157 -3.21 1.03 -7.42
N PRO A 158 -4.35 1.70 -7.21
CA PRO A 158 -4.77 2.78 -8.08
C PRO A 158 -3.80 3.96 -7.97
N LEU A 159 -3.38 4.45 -9.13
CA LEU A 159 -2.48 5.61 -9.23
C LEU A 159 -3.31 6.89 -9.17
N GLU A 160 -4.45 6.89 -9.84
CA GLU A 160 -5.40 8.00 -9.88
C GLU A 160 -6.80 7.60 -9.37
N VAL A 161 -7.65 8.58 -9.13
CA VAL A 161 -9.02 8.32 -8.67
C VAL A 161 -9.85 7.74 -9.83
N GLY A 162 -10.37 6.54 -9.63
CA GLY A 162 -11.26 5.88 -10.60
C GLY A 162 -10.53 5.13 -11.71
N ASP A 163 -9.20 4.99 -11.63
CA ASP A 163 -8.49 4.03 -12.47
C ASP A 163 -8.70 2.59 -11.94
N ASP A 164 -8.39 1.61 -12.79
CA ASP A 164 -8.41 0.18 -12.46
C ASP A 164 -6.97 -0.38 -12.46
N SER A 165 -6.01 0.44 -12.04
CA SER A 165 -4.60 0.10 -12.05
C SER A 165 -4.28 -1.03 -11.09
N THR A 166 -3.60 -2.04 -11.61
CA THR A 166 -3.15 -3.22 -10.88
C THR A 166 -1.67 -3.43 -11.04
N THR A 167 -1.03 -4.05 -10.06
CA THR A 167 0.42 -4.30 -10.09
C THR A 167 0.74 -5.70 -9.59
N CYS A 168 1.61 -6.42 -10.29
CA CYS A 168 2.25 -7.61 -9.73
C CYS A 168 3.50 -7.17 -8.97
N LEU A 169 3.47 -7.27 -7.64
CA LEU A 169 4.58 -6.79 -6.80
C LEU A 169 5.87 -7.63 -6.90
N TYR A 170 5.82 -8.76 -7.59
CA TYR A 170 6.98 -9.64 -7.78
C TYR A 170 7.77 -9.30 -9.04
N CYS A 171 7.10 -9.10 -10.18
CA CYS A 171 7.77 -8.74 -11.44
C CYS A 171 7.71 -7.24 -11.76
N GLY A 172 6.92 -6.46 -11.00
CA GLY A 172 6.78 -5.02 -11.15
C GLY A 172 5.89 -4.59 -12.32
N ILE A 173 5.26 -5.52 -13.05
CA ILE A 173 4.34 -5.14 -14.13
C ILE A 173 3.12 -4.43 -13.55
N ALA A 174 2.74 -3.31 -14.15
CA ALA A 174 1.53 -2.57 -13.84
C ALA A 174 0.66 -2.48 -15.09
N LEU A 175 -0.63 -2.81 -14.94
CA LEU A 175 -1.62 -2.88 -16.03
C LEU A 175 -2.91 -2.18 -15.59
N SER A 176 -3.60 -1.56 -16.54
CA SER A 176 -4.88 -0.88 -16.38
C SER A 176 -5.69 -0.99 -17.69
N GLY A 177 -6.94 -0.53 -17.65
CA GLY A 177 -7.85 -0.56 -18.80
C GLY A 177 -8.42 -1.94 -19.09
N TRP A 178 -8.70 -2.73 -18.04
CA TRP A 178 -9.17 -4.11 -18.15
C TRP A 178 -10.54 -4.15 -18.85
N GLN A 179 -10.62 -4.95 -19.92
CA GLN A 179 -11.84 -5.27 -20.65
C GLN A 179 -12.49 -6.54 -20.09
N ASP A 180 -13.74 -6.79 -20.48
CA ASP A 180 -14.55 -7.88 -19.96
C ASP A 180 -14.03 -9.28 -20.33
N ASP A 181 -13.30 -9.39 -21.45
CA ASP A 181 -12.67 -10.62 -21.93
C ASP A 181 -11.18 -10.77 -21.57
N ASP A 182 -10.57 -9.80 -20.88
CA ASP A 182 -9.19 -9.88 -20.44
C ASP A 182 -9.02 -10.92 -19.30
N ASP A 183 -8.31 -12.00 -19.60
CA ASP A 183 -7.94 -13.03 -18.61
C ASP A 183 -6.60 -12.66 -17.94
N PRO A 184 -6.60 -12.36 -16.62
CA PRO A 184 -5.37 -12.07 -15.92
C PRO A 184 -4.52 -13.32 -15.59
N THR A 185 -5.05 -14.54 -15.73
CA THR A 185 -4.45 -15.78 -15.20
C THR A 185 -3.50 -16.54 -16.13
#